data_AF-K2EMJ6-F1
#
_entry.id   AF-K2EMJ6-F1
#
_cell.length_a   1.000
_cell.length_b   1.000
_cell.length_c   1.000
_cell.angle_alpha   90.00
_cell.angle_beta   90.00
_cell.angle_gamma   90.00
#
_symmetry.space_group_name_H-M   'P 1'
#
loop_
_entity.id
_entity.type
_entity.pdbx_description
1 polymer ?
#
loop_
_entity_poly.entity_id
_entity_poly.type
_entity_poly.pdbx_seq_one_letter_code
_entity_poly.pdbx_strand_id
1 'polypeptide(L)'
;MAHKKNNKKLRKPPRKCVICANFGHNSRTCPTLTKIKNKAPEEKNTGSGSFINVKVSEDIKKSPFVVNISQSSKKENHFEKIFAYQSTKENKQNRPVKIDFARMIQENNKVNESNFVVSSQKQRETLKEEIPKVKKVKTTKNIVTKFKVNRNYNLLPRFFVFKKIFSVLKQLLLQVKQSIFNVVSSFFTAIINLKNTFSFKRFSFSVVVLLLLITVPFPAFGYYTKIKNDTREIVAKSTDAFLALQSSTVSVFNNNIVQAEYDLNSALNSFGSAEEIIDKEYKAMLYIAKLLPIIGDKVKSRQDLLVVGHHLALGNTYLVKGVDEASKENNEINLIDRLTILQQHLHGALKEYNIALADISNVEVTSVPVEYQQSFEDFKILFSGFVDDMNDLDRVIRGIQLIMGGDGFKRYLILFQNTFELRPTGGFVGSYAVVDVQSGKLLNIDVPGAGSYDFQGQLDVYEKPPVPLQLINKRWEFQDSNWFPDFPASAKKMAWFFEHGKKVTVDGVVAINSSVLERLLTVIGPLQNDDYNVLLQSEDALQQLEKEVRSYDNLEENTPKKILSSVLEQIFASLQKMSPD
;
A
#
# COMPACT_ATOMS: atom_id res chain seq x y z
N MET A 1 -68.21 -24.78 26.63
CA MET A 1 -67.55 -25.85 25.85
C MET A 1 -66.48 -25.21 24.97
N ALA A 2 -65.20 -25.44 25.26
CA ALA A 2 -64.06 -24.83 24.57
C ALA A 2 -63.45 -25.80 23.54
N HIS A 3 -63.20 -25.30 22.33
CA HIS A 3 -62.61 -26.05 21.21
C HIS A 3 -61.12 -26.37 21.45
N LYS A 4 -60.78 -27.67 21.46
CA LYS A 4 -59.40 -28.20 21.46
C LYS A 4 -58.74 -27.97 20.10
N LYS A 5 -57.61 -27.24 20.06
CA LYS A 5 -56.67 -27.22 18.93
C LYS A 5 -55.51 -28.19 19.18
N ASN A 6 -55.34 -29.11 18.24
CA ASN A 6 -54.31 -30.16 18.19
C ASN A 6 -52.96 -29.56 17.72
N ASN A 7 -51.94 -29.59 18.56
CA ASN A 7 -50.57 -29.15 18.21
C ASN A 7 -49.69 -30.38 17.88
N LYS A 8 -49.53 -30.71 16.59
CA LYS A 8 -48.54 -31.69 16.13
C LYS A 8 -47.14 -31.06 16.18
N LYS A 9 -46.28 -31.52 17.11
CA LYS A 9 -44.85 -31.15 17.19
C LYS A 9 -44.09 -31.63 15.95
N LEU A 10 -43.58 -30.70 15.14
CA LEU A 10 -42.58 -30.96 14.09
C LEU A 10 -41.26 -31.46 14.73
N ARG A 11 -40.84 -32.68 14.40
CA ARG A 11 -39.54 -33.24 14.81
C ARG A 11 -38.43 -32.64 13.96
N LYS A 12 -37.44 -31.99 14.59
CA LYS A 12 -36.21 -31.50 13.93
C LYS A 12 -35.45 -32.68 13.31
N PRO A 13 -34.83 -32.53 12.12
CA PRO A 13 -34.05 -33.60 11.49
C PRO A 13 -32.83 -33.97 12.36
N PRO A 14 -32.41 -35.26 12.38
CA PRO A 14 -31.28 -35.71 13.18
C PRO A 14 -29.97 -35.05 12.71
N ARG A 15 -29.15 -34.60 13.66
CA ARG A 15 -27.85 -33.97 13.38
C ARG A 15 -26.87 -34.99 12.78
N LYS A 16 -26.12 -34.57 11.77
CA LYS A 16 -25.04 -35.33 11.12
C LYS A 16 -23.71 -35.05 11.83
N CYS A 17 -22.96 -36.10 12.19
CA CYS A 17 -21.65 -35.95 12.81
C CYS A 17 -20.63 -35.41 11.79
N VAL A 18 -19.90 -34.35 12.14
CA VAL A 18 -18.89 -33.72 11.25
C VAL A 18 -17.69 -34.66 10.99
N ILE A 19 -17.41 -35.59 11.90
CA ILE A 19 -16.21 -36.43 11.86
C ILE A 19 -16.41 -37.69 11.01
N CYS A 20 -17.57 -38.33 11.10
CA CYS A 20 -17.84 -39.61 10.41
C CYS A 20 -19.05 -39.55 9.47
N ALA A 21 -19.67 -38.39 9.31
CA ALA A 21 -20.84 -38.16 8.45
C ALA A 21 -22.10 -39.00 8.78
N ASN A 22 -22.13 -39.74 9.89
CA ASN A 22 -23.28 -40.55 10.31
C ASN A 22 -24.27 -39.73 11.17
N PHE A 23 -25.55 -40.10 11.11
CA PHE A 23 -26.62 -39.46 11.89
C PHE A 23 -26.76 -40.08 13.29
N GLY A 24 -27.19 -39.27 14.27
CA GLY A 24 -27.57 -39.75 15.61
C GLY A 24 -26.56 -39.49 16.73
N HIS A 25 -25.39 -38.90 16.44
CA HIS A 25 -24.41 -38.48 17.44
C HIS A 25 -23.65 -37.23 16.96
N ASN A 26 -22.92 -36.56 17.86
CA ASN A 26 -22.12 -35.37 17.54
C ASN A 26 -20.62 -35.69 17.54
N SER A 27 -19.79 -34.71 17.16
CA SER A 27 -18.33 -34.86 17.09
C SER A 27 -17.69 -35.31 18.41
N ARG A 28 -18.29 -34.96 19.57
CA ARG A 28 -17.79 -35.36 20.90
C ARG A 28 -18.10 -36.81 21.25
N THR A 29 -19.20 -37.37 20.77
CA THR A 29 -19.61 -38.76 21.03
C THR A 29 -19.32 -39.70 19.86
N CYS A 30 -18.43 -39.30 18.96
CA CYS A 30 -18.12 -40.06 17.75
C CYS A 30 -17.35 -41.36 18.07
N PRO A 31 -17.89 -42.55 17.69
CA PRO A 31 -17.24 -43.84 17.94
C PRO A 31 -15.87 -43.99 17.26
N THR A 32 -15.71 -43.31 16.12
CA THR A 32 -14.45 -43.28 15.36
C THR A 32 -13.36 -42.51 16.11
N LEU A 33 -13.72 -41.44 16.83
CA LEU A 33 -12.76 -40.65 17.61
C LEU A 33 -12.29 -41.37 18.87
N THR A 34 -13.16 -42.16 19.49
CA THR A 34 -12.84 -43.02 20.65
C THR A 34 -11.93 -44.18 20.27
N LYS A 35 -12.09 -44.77 19.07
CA LYS A 35 -11.14 -45.78 18.55
C LYS A 35 -9.74 -45.22 18.27
N ILE A 36 -9.62 -43.95 17.88
CA ILE A 36 -8.32 -43.30 17.65
C ILE A 36 -7.60 -43.03 18.98
N LYS A 37 -8.32 -42.58 20.02
CA LYS A 37 -7.74 -42.40 21.37
C LYS A 37 -7.20 -43.70 21.96
N ASN A 38 -7.87 -44.83 21.71
CA ASN A 38 -7.45 -46.13 22.25
C ASN A 38 -6.25 -46.78 21.52
N LYS A 39 -5.71 -46.14 20.46
CA LYS A 39 -4.52 -46.59 19.73
C LYS A 39 -3.27 -45.75 20.00
N ALA A 40 -3.37 -44.67 20.79
CA ALA A 40 -2.22 -43.90 21.21
C ALA A 40 -1.56 -44.58 22.43
N PRO A 41 -0.22 -44.72 22.50
CA PRO A 41 0.43 -45.26 23.69
C PRO A 41 0.22 -44.32 24.88
N GLU A 42 -0.21 -44.86 26.02
CA GLU A 42 -0.24 -44.13 27.28
C GLU A 42 1.20 -43.87 27.78
N GLU A 43 1.71 -42.65 27.58
CA GLU A 43 2.90 -42.18 28.27
C GLU A 43 2.59 -42.05 29.77
N LYS A 44 3.18 -42.95 30.57
CA LYS A 44 3.22 -42.82 32.03
C LYS A 44 4.03 -41.58 32.39
N ASN A 45 3.33 -40.50 32.73
CA ASN A 45 3.94 -39.30 33.32
C ASN A 45 4.44 -39.59 34.75
N THR A 46 5.71 -39.96 34.87
CA THR A 46 6.46 -39.74 36.11
C THR A 46 6.71 -38.24 36.24
N GLY A 47 6.27 -37.64 37.35
CA GLY A 47 6.33 -36.21 37.60
C GLY A 47 7.72 -35.62 37.37
N SER A 48 7.83 -34.78 36.35
CA SER A 48 8.92 -33.82 36.16
C SER A 48 8.29 -32.55 35.61
N GLY A 49 8.58 -31.42 36.26
CA GLY A 49 8.03 -30.12 35.89
C GLY A 49 8.27 -29.82 34.41
N SER A 50 7.21 -29.45 33.70
CA SER A 50 7.29 -28.92 32.34
C SER A 50 7.99 -27.56 32.39
N PHE A 51 9.29 -27.53 32.09
CA PHE A 51 9.99 -26.29 31.79
C PHE A 51 9.59 -25.84 30.38
N ILE A 52 8.90 -24.70 30.29
CA ILE A 52 8.70 -24.01 29.02
C ILE A 52 10.05 -23.37 28.66
N ASN A 53 10.77 -23.94 27.70
CA ASN A 53 11.94 -23.30 27.11
C ASN A 53 11.45 -22.12 26.25
N VAL A 54 11.51 -20.91 26.80
CA VAL A 54 11.32 -19.68 26.04
C VAL A 54 12.57 -19.45 25.21
N LYS A 55 12.54 -19.81 23.92
CA LYS A 55 13.52 -19.32 22.95
C LYS A 55 13.15 -17.89 22.59
N VAL A 56 13.97 -16.93 23.02
CA VAL A 56 13.93 -15.57 22.46
C VAL A 56 14.67 -15.64 21.12
N SER A 57 13.93 -15.55 20.03
CA SER A 57 14.46 -15.37 18.67
C SER A 57 14.72 -13.87 18.49
N GLU A 58 15.90 -13.47 18.00
CA GLU A 58 16.20 -12.06 17.70
C GLU A 58 15.33 -11.52 16.55
N ASP A 59 14.81 -12.40 15.68
CA ASP A 59 13.89 -12.04 14.62
C ASP A 59 12.44 -12.38 15.01
N ILE A 60 11.79 -11.51 15.78
CA ILE A 60 10.33 -11.56 15.96
C ILE A 60 9.70 -10.69 14.89
N LYS A 61 8.98 -11.29 13.95
CA LYS A 61 8.04 -10.55 13.09
C LYS A 61 7.03 -9.86 14.01
N LYS A 62 7.08 -8.53 14.07
CA LYS A 62 6.09 -7.74 14.79
C LYS A 62 4.69 -8.13 14.31
N SER A 63 3.74 -8.18 15.23
CA SER A 63 2.34 -8.43 14.90
C SER A 63 1.89 -7.44 13.82
N PRO A 64 1.21 -7.89 12.75
CA PRO A 64 0.72 -7.01 11.69
C PRO A 64 -0.35 -6.01 12.17
N PHE A 65 -0.77 -6.10 13.44
CA PHE A 65 -1.79 -5.25 14.05
C PHE A 65 -1.22 -4.18 15.00
N VAL A 66 0.09 -3.95 14.99
CA VAL A 66 0.73 -2.90 15.81
C VAL A 66 0.99 -1.66 14.95
N VAL A 67 0.15 -0.64 15.12
CA VAL A 67 0.36 0.68 14.50
C VAL A 67 1.21 1.53 15.44
N ASN A 68 2.41 1.90 15.00
CA ASN A 68 3.33 2.74 15.77
C ASN A 68 3.25 4.18 15.26
N ILE A 69 2.54 5.05 15.99
CA ILE A 69 2.18 6.41 15.55
C ILE A 69 3.33 7.42 15.78
N SER A 70 4.46 6.98 16.34
CA SER A 70 5.63 7.83 16.57
C SER A 70 6.77 7.48 15.61
N GLN A 71 6.93 8.30 14.56
CA GLN A 71 8.19 8.43 13.84
C GLN A 71 9.04 9.55 14.49
N SER A 72 9.43 9.40 15.75
CA SER A 72 10.46 10.30 16.29
C SER A 72 11.39 9.63 17.31
N SER A 73 12.67 9.70 16.96
CA SER A 73 13.87 9.33 17.72
C SER A 73 14.10 7.83 17.99
N LYS A 74 15.17 7.31 17.38
CA LYS A 74 15.94 6.19 17.94
C LYS A 74 16.44 6.60 19.32
N LYS A 75 15.65 6.40 20.38
CA LYS A 75 16.22 6.25 21.72
C LYS A 75 16.86 4.88 21.77
N GLU A 76 18.15 4.85 22.12
CA GLU A 76 18.86 3.59 22.37
C GLU A 76 18.02 2.75 23.35
N ASN A 77 17.68 1.55 22.90
CA ASN A 77 16.82 0.64 23.64
C ASN A 77 17.66 0.01 24.75
N HIS A 78 17.83 0.70 25.89
CA HIS A 78 18.63 0.20 27.02
C HIS A 78 18.09 -1.11 27.62
N PHE A 79 16.90 -1.57 27.19
CA PHE A 79 16.27 -2.83 27.60
C PHE A 79 16.77 -4.08 26.86
N GLU A 80 17.49 -3.96 25.74
CA GLU A 80 18.07 -5.13 25.05
C GLU A 80 19.27 -5.74 25.80
N LYS A 81 19.84 -5.05 26.79
CA LYS A 81 20.98 -5.54 27.58
C LYS A 81 20.59 -6.20 28.90
N ILE A 82 19.35 -6.68 29.04
CA ILE A 82 19.00 -7.54 30.18
C ILE A 82 19.26 -8.99 29.77
N PHE A 83 20.46 -9.48 30.04
CA PHE A 83 20.75 -10.90 29.92
C PHE A 83 19.84 -11.67 30.89
N ALA A 84 18.98 -12.53 30.35
CA ALA A 84 18.24 -13.48 31.17
C ALA A 84 19.25 -14.32 31.97
N TYR A 85 19.06 -14.43 33.29
CA TYR A 85 19.89 -15.25 34.14
C TYR A 85 19.93 -16.69 33.61
N GLN A 86 21.08 -17.09 33.06
CA GLN A 86 21.35 -18.48 32.70
C GLN A 86 21.97 -19.15 33.93
N SER A 87 21.37 -20.22 34.43
CA SER A 87 22.01 -21.00 35.49
C SER A 87 23.24 -21.69 34.90
N THR A 88 24.41 -21.09 35.06
CA THR A 88 25.65 -21.82 34.86
C THR A 88 25.74 -22.84 35.99
N LYS A 89 25.75 -24.13 35.64
CA LYS A 89 26.18 -25.18 36.57
C LYS A 89 27.69 -25.06 36.79
N GLU A 90 28.14 -23.96 37.39
CA GLU A 90 29.48 -23.88 37.94
C GLU A 90 29.41 -24.29 39.40
N ASN A 91 29.96 -25.47 39.69
CA ASN A 91 30.16 -25.94 41.04
C ASN A 91 31.31 -25.12 41.66
N LYS A 92 31.02 -23.88 42.09
CA LYS A 92 32.01 -23.01 42.74
C LYS A 92 32.20 -23.47 44.17
N GLN A 93 33.33 -24.11 44.45
CA GLN A 93 33.85 -24.21 45.80
C GLN A 93 34.09 -22.80 46.33
N ASN A 94 33.24 -22.36 47.27
CA ASN A 94 33.42 -21.08 47.95
C ASN A 94 34.74 -21.07 48.71
N ARG A 95 35.73 -20.32 48.21
CA ARG A 95 36.85 -19.87 49.02
C ARG A 95 36.58 -18.44 49.46
N PRO A 96 36.51 -18.15 50.77
CA PRO A 96 36.33 -16.78 51.23
C PRO A 96 37.57 -15.96 50.87
N VAL A 97 37.38 -14.90 50.08
CA VAL A 97 38.41 -13.90 49.80
C VAL A 97 38.26 -12.78 50.82
N LYS A 98 39.32 -12.51 51.59
CA LYS A 98 39.37 -11.32 52.45
C LYS A 98 39.59 -10.09 51.58
N ILE A 99 38.67 -9.14 51.66
CA ILE A 99 38.76 -7.83 50.99
C ILE A 99 39.36 -6.84 52.00
N ASP A 100 40.49 -6.23 51.65
CA ASP A 100 41.14 -5.21 52.46
C ASP A 100 40.65 -3.83 52.04
N PHE A 101 39.68 -3.32 52.80
CA PHE A 101 39.05 -2.02 52.56
C PHE A 101 40.01 -0.84 52.69
N ALA A 102 41.10 -0.97 53.46
CA ALA A 102 42.07 0.12 53.64
C ALA A 102 42.82 0.41 52.33
N ARG A 103 43.16 -0.64 51.57
CA ARG A 103 43.81 -0.51 50.27
C ARG A 103 42.92 0.16 49.23
N MET A 104 41.64 -0.19 49.20
CA MET A 104 40.67 0.44 48.30
C MET A 104 40.48 1.93 48.57
N ILE A 105 40.48 2.34 49.85
CA ILE A 105 40.35 3.76 50.21
C ILE A 105 41.63 4.55 49.84
N GLN A 106 42.81 3.95 50.00
CA GLN A 106 44.06 4.59 49.58
C GLN A 106 44.17 4.77 48.05
N GLU A 107 43.68 3.80 47.27
CA GLU A 107 43.65 3.90 45.82
C GLU A 107 42.66 4.97 45.34
N ASN A 108 41.50 5.11 46.00
CA ASN A 108 40.51 6.12 45.62
C ASN A 108 40.92 7.55 46.03
N ASN A 109 41.65 7.71 47.13
CA ASN A 109 42.18 9.01 47.54
C ASN A 109 43.32 9.49 46.63
N LYS A 110 44.12 8.59 46.04
CA LYS A 110 45.14 8.94 45.04
C LYS A 110 44.55 9.45 43.71
N VAL A 111 43.32 9.08 43.37
CA VAL A 111 42.64 9.49 42.13
C VAL A 111 42.01 10.89 42.26
N ASN A 112 41.67 11.33 43.48
CA ASN A 112 41.04 12.62 43.72
C ASN A 112 42.01 13.80 43.87
N GLU A 113 43.32 13.56 44.06
CA GLU A 113 44.34 14.62 44.15
C GLU A 113 44.85 15.11 42.78
N SER A 114 44.53 14.45 41.67
CA SER A 114 45.03 14.82 40.32
C SER A 114 44.06 15.66 39.47
N ASN A 115 42.84 15.95 39.93
CA ASN A 115 41.82 16.66 39.13
C ASN A 115 41.41 18.04 39.68
N PHE A 116 42.27 18.71 40.45
CA PHE A 116 41.99 20.08 40.89
C PHE A 116 43.25 20.96 40.88
N VAL A 117 43.75 21.30 39.68
CA VAL A 117 44.71 22.40 39.46
C VAL A 117 44.71 22.80 37.97
N VAL A 118 44.58 24.11 37.72
CA VAL A 118 44.93 24.89 36.49
C VAL A 118 43.95 24.82 35.32
N SER A 119 43.70 25.88 34.54
CA SER A 119 43.74 27.34 34.68
C SER A 119 43.16 27.85 33.36
N SER A 120 42.62 29.06 33.40
CA SER A 120 42.36 29.86 32.20
C SER A 120 43.68 30.22 31.51
N GLN A 121 44.05 29.54 30.43
CA GLN A 121 45.03 30.07 29.49
C GLN A 121 44.75 29.63 28.05
N LYS A 122 44.64 30.66 27.23
CA LYS A 122 44.45 30.71 25.79
C LYS A 122 45.75 30.27 25.11
N GLN A 123 45.74 29.16 24.37
CA GLN A 123 46.79 28.91 23.37
C GLN A 123 46.34 27.96 22.25
N ARG A 124 46.74 28.36 21.04
CA ARG A 124 46.61 27.68 19.75
C ARG A 124 47.55 26.48 19.68
N GLU A 125 47.14 25.43 18.96
CA GLU A 125 47.88 24.72 17.88
C GLU A 125 47.25 23.32 17.61
N THR A 126 46.58 23.15 16.46
CA THR A 126 47.04 22.43 15.23
C THR A 126 47.07 20.89 15.33
N LEU A 127 46.13 20.23 14.63
CA LEU A 127 46.21 18.86 14.08
C LEU A 127 45.24 18.83 12.88
N LYS A 128 45.75 18.98 11.64
CA LYS A 128 45.98 17.91 10.66
C LYS A 128 44.70 17.22 10.16
N GLU A 129 44.19 17.71 9.03
CA GLU A 129 43.51 16.86 8.04
C GLU A 129 44.28 16.91 6.73
N GLU A 130 44.53 15.72 6.20
CA GLU A 130 45.31 15.45 5.00
C GLU A 130 44.51 15.79 3.75
N ILE A 131 45.10 16.62 2.89
CA ILE A 131 44.59 16.91 1.55
C ILE A 131 45.25 15.94 0.55
N PRO A 132 44.50 15.11 -0.19
CA PRO A 132 45.07 14.33 -1.27
C PRO A 132 45.44 15.22 -2.47
N LYS A 133 46.72 15.17 -2.85
CA LYS A 133 47.27 15.77 -4.06
C LYS A 133 46.74 15.06 -5.31
N VAL A 134 46.03 15.78 -6.18
CA VAL A 134 45.78 15.35 -7.57
C VAL A 134 46.59 16.21 -8.54
N LYS A 135 47.27 15.52 -9.47
CA LYS A 135 48.20 16.05 -10.46
C LYS A 135 47.50 16.96 -11.48
N LYS A 136 48.19 18.04 -11.85
CA LYS A 136 47.90 18.92 -12.98
C LYS A 136 48.00 18.15 -14.31
N VAL A 137 46.96 18.26 -15.15
CA VAL A 137 47.06 18.08 -16.61
C VAL A 137 46.40 19.28 -17.30
N LYS A 138 47.04 19.71 -18.38
CA LYS A 138 46.88 20.97 -19.10
C LYS A 138 45.48 21.18 -19.68
N THR A 139 44.98 22.40 -19.50
CA THR A 139 43.81 22.97 -20.17
C THR A 139 44.13 23.38 -21.60
N THR A 140 43.47 22.77 -22.58
CA THR A 140 43.34 23.30 -23.94
C THR A 140 42.14 24.25 -23.98
N LYS A 141 42.42 25.54 -24.17
CA LYS A 141 41.41 26.56 -24.46
C LYS A 141 41.03 26.53 -25.94
N ASN A 142 39.71 26.45 -26.17
CA ASN A 142 38.90 27.24 -27.10
C ASN A 142 39.43 27.45 -28.53
N ILE A 143 38.90 26.65 -29.45
CA ILE A 143 38.69 27.05 -30.85
C ILE A 143 37.21 27.45 -30.97
N VAL A 144 36.96 28.76 -30.95
CA VAL A 144 35.71 29.37 -31.42
C VAL A 144 36.02 29.97 -32.80
N THR A 145 35.65 29.27 -33.87
CA THR A 145 35.65 29.86 -35.21
C THR A 145 34.29 30.48 -35.49
N LYS A 146 34.29 31.81 -35.50
CA LYS A 146 33.18 32.68 -35.93
C LYS A 146 32.70 32.29 -37.33
N PHE A 147 31.40 32.04 -37.47
CA PHE A 147 30.71 32.06 -38.75
C PHE A 147 30.79 33.47 -39.34
N LYS A 148 31.49 33.62 -40.48
CA LYS A 148 31.40 34.80 -41.35
C LYS A 148 30.51 34.45 -42.54
N VAL A 149 29.35 35.10 -42.60
CA VAL A 149 28.46 35.14 -43.77
C VAL A 149 29.16 35.95 -44.86
N ASN A 150 29.38 35.35 -46.04
CA ASN A 150 29.83 36.09 -47.22
C ASN A 150 28.63 36.28 -48.17
N ARG A 151 28.05 37.49 -48.14
CA ARG A 151 27.17 38.00 -49.20
C ARG A 151 28.06 38.75 -50.19
N ASN A 152 28.13 38.26 -51.42
CA ASN A 152 28.58 39.09 -52.55
C ASN A 152 27.63 38.86 -53.74
N TYR A 153 26.73 39.82 -53.92
CA TYR A 153 26.09 40.11 -55.20
C TYR A 153 26.96 41.17 -55.89
N ASN A 154 27.25 40.98 -57.19
CA ASN A 154 27.37 42.07 -58.15
C ASN A 154 27.33 41.55 -59.60
N LEU A 155 26.15 41.73 -60.19
CA LEU A 155 25.78 42.21 -61.53
C LEU A 155 26.82 42.28 -62.69
N LEU A 156 26.42 41.60 -63.80
CA LEU A 156 26.43 41.98 -65.24
C LEU A 156 27.73 41.92 -66.09
N PRO A 157 27.67 41.82 -67.45
CA PRO A 157 26.50 41.86 -68.36
C PRO A 157 26.38 40.72 -69.42
N ARG A 158 25.22 40.73 -70.09
CA ARG A 158 24.81 39.94 -71.26
C ARG A 158 25.46 40.42 -72.58
N PHE A 159 25.35 39.54 -73.60
CA PHE A 159 25.49 39.72 -75.06
C PHE A 159 26.90 39.63 -75.66
N PHE A 160 27.28 38.44 -76.17
CA PHE A 160 27.75 38.21 -77.56
C PHE A 160 28.13 36.73 -77.83
N VAL A 161 27.20 35.80 -78.08
CA VAL A 161 27.56 34.51 -78.72
C VAL A 161 26.41 33.96 -79.57
N PHE A 162 26.08 34.60 -80.70
CA PHE A 162 25.16 34.03 -81.70
C PHE A 162 25.83 33.57 -83.00
N LYS A 163 27.16 33.45 -83.05
CA LYS A 163 27.89 32.99 -84.26
C LYS A 163 28.67 31.68 -84.10
N LYS A 164 28.55 30.99 -82.95
CA LYS A 164 29.24 29.72 -82.66
C LYS A 164 28.30 28.50 -82.49
N ILE A 165 26.99 28.72 -82.54
CA ILE A 165 25.97 27.66 -82.35
C ILE A 165 25.64 26.95 -83.68
N PHE A 166 25.75 27.65 -84.83
CA PHE A 166 25.35 27.08 -86.13
C PHE A 166 26.37 26.08 -86.71
N SER A 167 27.67 26.21 -86.38
CA SER A 167 28.70 25.27 -86.84
C SER A 167 28.74 23.97 -86.01
N VAL A 168 28.29 24.01 -84.76
CA VAL A 168 28.18 22.83 -83.88
C VAL A 168 26.97 21.98 -84.27
N LEU A 169 25.85 22.60 -84.68
CA LEU A 169 24.62 21.89 -85.04
C LEU A 169 24.76 21.03 -86.31
N LYS A 170 25.56 21.47 -87.29
CA LYS A 170 25.78 20.75 -88.56
C LYS A 170 26.67 19.51 -88.38
N GLN A 171 27.60 19.56 -87.44
CA GLN A 171 28.48 18.44 -87.09
C GLN A 171 27.74 17.38 -86.25
N LEU A 172 26.80 17.83 -85.41
CA LEU A 172 25.93 16.95 -84.61
C LEU A 172 24.93 16.15 -85.48
N LEU A 173 24.34 16.78 -86.51
CA LEU A 173 23.35 16.13 -87.39
C LEU A 173 23.95 15.00 -88.26
N LEU A 174 25.24 15.06 -88.58
CA LEU A 174 25.96 14.00 -89.30
C LEU A 174 26.35 12.82 -88.40
N GLN A 175 26.73 13.07 -87.15
CA GLN A 175 27.00 12.01 -86.16
C GLN A 175 25.74 11.26 -85.71
N VAL A 176 24.58 11.92 -85.71
CA VAL A 176 23.30 11.29 -85.36
C VAL A 176 22.84 10.31 -86.45
N LYS A 177 23.07 10.59 -87.74
CA LYS A 177 22.64 9.69 -88.83
C LYS A 177 23.43 8.36 -88.87
N GLN A 178 24.73 8.40 -88.57
CA GLN A 178 25.58 7.21 -88.51
C GLN A 178 25.33 6.38 -87.22
N SER A 179 24.99 7.05 -86.11
CA SER A 179 24.72 6.38 -84.83
C SER A 179 23.35 5.69 -84.81
N ILE A 180 22.33 6.28 -85.45
CA ILE A 180 21.00 5.65 -85.57
C ILE A 180 21.06 4.34 -86.37
N PHE A 181 21.85 4.29 -87.46
CA PHE A 181 21.95 3.07 -88.30
C PHE A 181 22.64 1.89 -87.57
N ASN A 182 23.64 2.19 -86.72
CA ASN A 182 24.33 1.18 -85.91
C ASN A 182 23.49 0.73 -84.69
N VAL A 183 22.64 1.60 -84.15
CA VAL A 183 21.70 1.25 -83.07
C VAL A 183 20.54 0.38 -83.60
N VAL A 184 20.04 0.65 -84.81
CA VAL A 184 18.94 -0.15 -85.41
C VAL A 184 19.43 -1.54 -85.83
N SER A 185 20.64 -1.68 -86.37
CA SER A 185 21.21 -2.97 -86.76
C SER A 185 21.64 -3.85 -85.58
N SER A 186 22.10 -3.24 -84.47
CA SER A 186 22.35 -3.94 -83.20
C SER A 186 21.05 -4.35 -82.48
N PHE A 187 19.96 -3.60 -82.64
CA PHE A 187 18.63 -4.00 -82.14
C PHE A 187 18.09 -5.25 -82.86
N PHE A 188 18.21 -5.31 -84.18
CA PHE A 188 17.73 -6.46 -84.96
C PHE A 188 18.53 -7.75 -84.71
N THR A 189 19.86 -7.63 -84.53
CA THR A 189 20.71 -8.78 -84.16
C THR A 189 20.51 -9.23 -82.71
N ALA A 190 20.19 -8.30 -81.79
CA ALA A 190 19.77 -8.64 -80.42
C ALA A 190 18.42 -9.37 -80.38
N ILE A 191 17.45 -8.99 -81.22
CA ILE A 191 16.13 -9.64 -81.33
C ILE A 191 16.24 -11.07 -81.88
N ILE A 192 17.13 -11.31 -82.86
CA ILE A 192 17.35 -12.64 -83.45
C ILE A 192 18.06 -13.58 -82.44
N ASN A 193 19.00 -13.08 -81.64
CA ASN A 193 19.64 -13.85 -80.56
C ASN A 193 18.75 -14.05 -79.31
N LEU A 194 17.76 -13.17 -79.11
CA LEU A 194 16.76 -13.32 -78.05
C LEU A 194 15.96 -14.62 -78.23
N LYS A 195 15.66 -15.02 -79.47
CA LYS A 195 14.85 -16.21 -79.79
C LYS A 195 15.48 -17.54 -79.33
N ASN A 196 16.81 -17.62 -79.25
CA ASN A 196 17.54 -18.84 -78.87
C ASN A 196 17.92 -18.93 -77.38
N THR A 197 17.67 -17.88 -76.59
CA THR A 197 17.89 -17.84 -75.13
C THR A 197 16.60 -17.60 -74.33
N PHE A 198 15.46 -17.47 -75.01
CA PHE A 198 14.15 -17.19 -74.41
C PHE A 198 13.53 -18.44 -73.77
N SER A 199 13.86 -18.69 -72.51
CA SER A 199 13.03 -19.55 -71.67
C SER A 199 11.75 -18.81 -71.31
N PHE A 200 10.62 -19.17 -71.92
CA PHE A 200 9.30 -18.58 -71.63
C PHE A 200 8.97 -18.58 -70.13
N LYS A 201 9.45 -19.59 -69.39
CA LYS A 201 9.31 -19.68 -67.92
C LYS A 201 10.07 -18.57 -67.19
N ARG A 202 11.32 -18.27 -67.57
CA ARG A 202 12.12 -17.19 -66.97
C ARG A 202 11.58 -15.82 -67.34
N PHE A 203 11.14 -15.64 -68.58
CA PHE A 203 10.50 -14.40 -69.01
C PHE A 203 9.17 -14.16 -68.29
N SER A 204 8.31 -15.18 -68.19
CA SER A 204 7.05 -15.10 -67.44
C SER A 204 7.29 -14.81 -65.96
N PHE A 205 8.26 -15.45 -65.32
CA PHE A 205 8.63 -15.15 -63.94
C PHE A 205 9.12 -13.71 -63.77
N SER A 206 10.03 -13.25 -64.62
CA SER A 206 10.53 -11.86 -64.58
C SER A 206 9.44 -10.83 -64.85
N VAL A 207 8.49 -11.12 -65.75
CA VAL A 207 7.34 -10.25 -66.04
C VAL A 207 6.36 -10.24 -64.87
N VAL A 208 6.11 -11.38 -64.22
CA VAL A 208 5.28 -11.45 -63.01
C VAL A 208 5.94 -10.67 -61.88
N VAL A 209 7.24 -10.83 -61.64
CA VAL A 209 7.99 -10.08 -60.62
C VAL A 209 7.98 -8.57 -60.93
N LEU A 210 8.16 -8.18 -62.20
CA LEU A 210 8.10 -6.79 -62.63
C LEU A 210 6.67 -6.21 -62.47
N LEU A 211 5.64 -6.97 -62.85
CA LEU A 211 4.24 -6.60 -62.61
C LEU A 211 3.95 -6.47 -61.13
N LEU A 212 4.47 -7.35 -60.28
CA LEU A 212 4.36 -7.26 -58.83
C LEU A 212 5.07 -6.01 -58.30
N LEU A 213 6.28 -5.73 -58.79
CA LEU A 213 7.07 -4.53 -58.45
C LEU A 213 6.44 -3.23 -58.93
N ILE A 214 5.63 -3.24 -59.99
CA ILE A 214 4.94 -2.04 -60.51
C ILE A 214 3.53 -1.90 -59.90
N THR A 215 2.85 -3.01 -59.64
CA THR A 215 1.48 -3.00 -59.09
C THR A 215 1.44 -2.86 -57.58
N VAL A 216 2.40 -3.41 -56.82
CA VAL A 216 2.44 -3.27 -55.35
C VAL A 216 2.68 -1.84 -54.84
N PRO A 217 3.54 -1.00 -55.46
CA PRO A 217 3.75 0.37 -55.00
C PRO A 217 2.50 1.25 -55.02
N PHE A 218 1.56 0.99 -55.92
CA PHE A 218 0.40 1.88 -56.13
C PHE A 218 -0.63 1.77 -55.00
N PRO A 219 -1.12 0.57 -54.60
CA PRO A 219 -1.86 0.38 -53.36
C PRO A 219 -1.02 0.74 -52.15
N ALA A 220 0.28 0.43 -52.13
CA ALA A 220 1.16 0.74 -50.99
C ALA A 220 1.25 2.25 -50.72
N PHE A 221 1.23 3.11 -51.75
CA PHE A 221 1.24 4.56 -51.56
C PHE A 221 -0.08 5.07 -50.96
N GLY A 222 -1.23 4.61 -51.46
CA GLY A 222 -2.54 4.95 -50.89
C GLY A 222 -2.70 4.44 -49.46
N TYR A 223 -2.14 3.27 -49.16
CA TYR A 223 -2.13 2.70 -47.82
C TYR A 223 -1.17 3.46 -46.88
N TYR A 224 -0.03 3.91 -47.37
CA TYR A 224 0.92 4.76 -46.63
C TYR A 224 0.31 6.12 -46.25
N THR A 225 -0.38 6.78 -47.18
CA THR A 225 -1.06 8.04 -46.88
C THR A 225 -2.21 7.85 -45.90
N LYS A 226 -2.95 6.74 -46.01
CA LYS A 226 -3.97 6.36 -45.03
C LYS A 226 -3.38 6.17 -43.63
N ILE A 227 -2.34 5.34 -43.47
CA ILE A 227 -1.63 5.16 -42.18
C ILE A 227 -1.17 6.49 -41.61
N LYS A 228 -0.59 7.36 -42.44
CA LYS A 228 -0.09 8.66 -41.99
C LYS A 228 -1.23 9.56 -41.50
N ASN A 229 -2.40 9.48 -42.10
CA ASN A 229 -3.58 10.22 -41.66
C ASN A 229 -4.11 9.66 -40.35
N ASP A 230 -4.30 8.35 -40.29
CA ASP A 230 -4.90 7.68 -39.13
C ASP A 230 -3.95 7.72 -37.93
N THR A 231 -2.64 7.64 -38.15
CA THR A 231 -1.63 7.87 -37.08
C THR A 231 -1.75 9.28 -36.52
N ARG A 232 -2.00 10.30 -37.35
CA ARG A 232 -2.19 11.68 -36.87
C ARG A 232 -3.48 11.81 -36.07
N GLU A 233 -4.55 11.15 -36.52
CA GLU A 233 -5.82 11.13 -35.80
C GLU A 233 -5.71 10.40 -34.47
N ILE A 234 -5.11 9.20 -34.44
CA ILE A 234 -4.81 8.45 -33.21
C ILE A 234 -4.01 9.33 -32.25
N VAL A 235 -2.93 9.98 -32.69
CA VAL A 235 -2.12 10.85 -31.84
C VAL A 235 -2.94 12.03 -31.30
N ALA A 236 -3.77 12.67 -32.13
CA ALA A 236 -4.64 13.75 -31.68
C ALA A 236 -5.63 13.27 -30.62
N LYS A 237 -6.38 12.18 -30.90
CA LYS A 237 -7.34 11.58 -29.96
C LYS A 237 -6.69 11.12 -28.66
N SER A 238 -5.51 10.50 -28.73
CA SER A 238 -4.75 10.09 -27.55
C SER A 238 -4.29 11.28 -26.71
N THR A 239 -3.91 12.38 -27.36
CA THR A 239 -3.50 13.61 -26.68
C THR A 239 -4.68 14.28 -26.00
N ASP A 240 -5.81 14.40 -26.69
CA ASP A 240 -7.06 14.91 -26.13
C ASP A 240 -7.50 14.06 -24.92
N ALA A 241 -7.41 12.74 -25.06
CA ALA A 241 -7.75 11.80 -23.99
C ALA A 241 -6.86 11.98 -22.76
N PHE A 242 -5.54 12.09 -22.96
CA PHE A 242 -4.58 12.30 -21.88
C PHE A 242 -4.77 13.66 -21.20
N LEU A 243 -5.01 14.73 -21.96
CA LEU A 243 -5.28 16.06 -21.40
C LEU A 243 -6.57 16.08 -20.59
N ALA A 244 -7.63 15.41 -21.08
CA ALA A 244 -8.87 15.26 -20.33
C ALA A 244 -8.67 14.42 -19.06
N LEU A 245 -7.90 13.33 -19.13
CA LEU A 245 -7.54 12.55 -17.94
C LEU A 245 -6.78 13.38 -16.90
N GLN A 246 -5.81 14.20 -17.33
CA GLN A 246 -5.07 15.10 -16.45
C GLN A 246 -6.00 16.18 -15.85
N SER A 247 -6.87 16.78 -16.66
CA SER A 247 -7.86 17.77 -16.22
C SER A 247 -8.81 17.19 -15.18
N SER A 248 -9.24 15.93 -15.35
CA SER A 248 -10.09 15.27 -14.37
C SER A 248 -9.40 15.11 -13.01
N THR A 249 -8.11 14.79 -13.01
CA THR A 249 -7.31 14.64 -11.79
C THR A 249 -7.22 15.98 -11.06
N VAL A 250 -6.94 17.06 -11.78
CA VAL A 250 -6.93 18.42 -11.22
C VAL A 250 -8.30 18.80 -10.66
N SER A 251 -9.38 18.47 -11.36
CA SER A 251 -10.75 18.73 -10.91
C SER A 251 -11.09 18.00 -9.62
N VAL A 252 -10.66 16.73 -9.45
CA VAL A 252 -10.81 15.98 -8.18
C VAL A 252 -10.08 16.67 -7.04
N PHE A 253 -8.83 17.10 -7.24
CA PHE A 253 -8.06 17.82 -6.21
C PHE A 253 -8.68 19.18 -5.82
N ASN A 254 -9.46 19.78 -6.70
CA ASN A 254 -10.22 21.01 -6.44
C ASN A 254 -11.66 20.74 -5.95
N ASN A 255 -11.98 19.50 -5.56
CA ASN A 255 -13.31 19.08 -5.12
C ASN A 255 -14.44 19.34 -6.15
N ASN A 256 -14.10 19.36 -7.44
CA ASN A 256 -15.05 19.54 -8.53
C ASN A 256 -15.36 18.19 -9.21
N ILE A 257 -16.18 17.38 -8.53
CA ILE A 257 -16.52 16.02 -8.94
C ILE A 257 -17.28 15.99 -10.27
N VAL A 258 -18.18 16.96 -10.51
CA VAL A 258 -18.96 17.06 -11.75
C VAL A 258 -18.05 17.31 -12.95
N GLN A 259 -17.07 18.21 -12.83
CA GLN A 259 -16.11 18.45 -13.90
C GLN A 259 -15.19 17.24 -14.11
N ALA A 260 -14.76 16.59 -13.02
CA ALA A 260 -13.94 15.38 -13.12
C ALA A 260 -14.66 14.27 -13.89
N GLU A 261 -15.95 14.04 -13.63
CA GLU A 261 -16.75 13.07 -14.36
C GLU A 261 -16.91 13.44 -15.85
N TYR A 262 -17.16 14.71 -16.16
CA TYR A 262 -17.22 15.19 -17.54
C TYR A 262 -15.89 14.94 -18.28
N ASP A 263 -14.77 15.32 -17.68
CA ASP A 263 -13.43 15.17 -18.24
C ASP A 263 -13.07 13.70 -18.44
N LEU A 264 -13.43 12.82 -17.49
CA LEU A 264 -13.21 11.36 -17.63
C LEU A 264 -14.04 10.74 -18.75
N ASN A 265 -15.30 11.17 -18.92
CA ASN A 265 -16.12 10.73 -20.05
C ASN A 265 -15.51 11.18 -21.38
N SER A 266 -14.99 12.42 -21.45
CA SER A 266 -14.26 12.91 -22.62
C SER A 266 -12.99 12.08 -22.91
N ALA A 267 -12.24 11.74 -21.86
CA ALA A 267 -11.05 10.89 -21.97
C ALA A 267 -11.40 9.49 -22.49
N LEU A 268 -12.42 8.83 -21.91
CA LEU A 268 -12.87 7.51 -22.31
C LEU A 268 -13.35 7.47 -23.77
N ASN A 269 -14.13 8.46 -24.19
CA ASN A 269 -14.58 8.58 -25.58
C ASN A 269 -13.41 8.76 -26.56
N SER A 270 -12.41 9.54 -26.17
CA SER A 270 -11.23 9.83 -27.01
C SER A 270 -10.28 8.63 -27.08
N PHE A 271 -10.03 7.93 -25.97
CA PHE A 271 -9.30 6.66 -25.94
C PHE A 271 -10.02 5.58 -26.76
N GLY A 272 -11.32 5.40 -26.54
CA GLY A 272 -12.11 4.41 -27.28
C GLY A 272 -12.12 4.67 -28.79
N SER A 273 -12.19 5.94 -29.21
CA SER A 273 -12.08 6.31 -30.63
C SER A 273 -10.70 5.96 -31.20
N ALA A 274 -9.62 6.21 -30.45
CA ALA A 274 -8.26 5.87 -30.89
C ALA A 274 -8.06 4.36 -31.01
N GLU A 275 -8.58 3.59 -30.04
CA GLU A 275 -8.57 2.12 -30.07
C GLU A 275 -9.38 1.57 -31.25
N GLU A 276 -10.55 2.12 -31.54
CA GLU A 276 -11.40 1.68 -32.65
C GLU A 276 -10.70 1.79 -34.01
N ILE A 277 -9.96 2.89 -34.24
CA ILE A 277 -9.16 3.09 -35.46
C ILE A 277 -8.09 1.99 -35.57
N ILE A 278 -7.39 1.68 -34.48
CA ILE A 278 -6.36 0.64 -34.44
C ILE A 278 -6.97 -0.74 -34.72
N ASP A 279 -8.09 -1.07 -34.07
CA ASP A 279 -8.68 -2.40 -34.10
C ASP A 279 -9.41 -2.72 -35.41
N LYS A 280 -10.11 -1.75 -36.00
CA LYS A 280 -10.86 -1.95 -37.25
C LYS A 280 -9.98 -1.91 -38.48
N GLU A 281 -9.01 -0.98 -38.53
CA GLU A 281 -8.34 -0.66 -39.79
C GLU A 281 -6.96 -1.31 -39.93
N TYR A 282 -6.34 -1.75 -38.82
CA TYR A 282 -4.93 -2.14 -38.80
C TYR A 282 -4.62 -3.55 -38.30
N LYS A 283 -5.62 -4.40 -37.98
CA LYS A 283 -5.40 -5.79 -37.51
C LYS A 283 -4.46 -6.62 -38.39
N ALA A 284 -4.65 -6.60 -39.71
CA ALA A 284 -3.80 -7.33 -40.64
C ALA A 284 -2.40 -6.70 -40.78
N MET A 285 -2.32 -5.37 -40.67
CA MET A 285 -1.07 -4.65 -40.85
C MET A 285 -0.17 -4.71 -39.60
N LEU A 286 -0.76 -4.75 -38.41
CA LEU A 286 -0.06 -4.99 -37.15
C LEU A 286 0.59 -6.37 -37.13
N TYR A 287 -0.04 -7.36 -37.76
CA TYR A 287 0.56 -8.69 -37.94
C TYR A 287 1.85 -8.61 -38.78
N ILE A 288 1.83 -7.80 -39.84
CA ILE A 288 2.99 -7.59 -40.72
C ILE A 288 4.04 -6.68 -40.06
N ALA A 289 3.63 -5.66 -39.33
CA ALA A 289 4.52 -4.76 -38.59
C ALA A 289 5.24 -5.49 -37.44
N LYS A 290 4.58 -6.44 -36.78
CA LYS A 290 5.19 -7.35 -35.79
C LYS A 290 6.28 -8.25 -36.39
N LEU A 291 6.25 -8.52 -37.70
CA LEU A 291 7.30 -9.27 -38.38
C LEU A 291 8.53 -8.40 -38.72
N LEU A 292 8.45 -7.07 -38.52
CA LEU A 292 9.55 -6.14 -38.77
C LEU A 292 10.25 -5.77 -37.44
N PRO A 293 11.48 -6.26 -37.19
CA PRO A 293 12.12 -6.28 -35.86
C PRO A 293 12.50 -4.92 -35.25
N ILE A 294 12.28 -3.79 -35.94
CA ILE A 294 12.61 -2.44 -35.42
C ILE A 294 11.35 -1.55 -35.30
N ILE A 295 10.32 -1.86 -36.08
CA ILE A 295 9.10 -1.04 -36.19
C ILE A 295 7.97 -1.69 -35.37
N GLY A 296 7.94 -3.02 -35.27
CA GLY A 296 6.92 -3.77 -34.53
C GLY A 296 6.84 -3.37 -33.06
N ASP A 297 7.97 -3.32 -32.36
CA ASP A 297 8.00 -3.08 -30.90
C ASP A 297 7.55 -1.67 -30.52
N LYS A 298 7.87 -0.67 -31.35
CA LYS A 298 7.42 0.72 -31.17
C LYS A 298 5.93 0.88 -31.40
N VAL A 299 5.38 0.17 -32.38
CA VAL A 299 3.93 0.21 -32.66
C VAL A 299 3.15 -0.48 -31.56
N LYS A 300 3.64 -1.64 -31.09
CA LYS A 300 3.03 -2.37 -29.97
C LYS A 300 3.07 -1.55 -28.69
N SER A 301 4.22 -0.97 -28.32
CA SER A 301 4.35 -0.15 -27.11
C SER A 301 3.38 1.05 -27.09
N ARG A 302 3.10 1.65 -28.24
CA ARG A 302 2.10 2.74 -28.36
C ARG A 302 0.67 2.24 -28.18
N GLN A 303 0.36 1.05 -28.68
CA GLN A 303 -0.94 0.41 -28.48
C GLN A 303 -1.12 0.06 -27.00
N ASP A 304 -0.12 -0.56 -26.38
CA ASP A 304 -0.14 -0.90 -24.96
C ASP A 304 -0.31 0.38 -24.11
N LEU A 305 0.39 1.48 -24.46
CA LEU A 305 0.23 2.76 -23.76
C LEU A 305 -1.18 3.37 -23.91
N LEU A 306 -1.82 3.20 -25.07
CA LEU A 306 -3.19 3.63 -25.30
C LEU A 306 -4.19 2.86 -24.43
N VAL A 307 -4.04 1.54 -24.39
CA VAL A 307 -4.86 0.63 -23.57
C VAL A 307 -4.68 0.93 -22.08
N VAL A 308 -3.44 1.17 -21.65
CA VAL A 308 -3.13 1.65 -20.29
C VAL A 308 -3.87 2.95 -19.98
N GLY A 309 -3.83 3.94 -20.88
CA GLY A 309 -4.56 5.19 -20.72
C GLY A 309 -6.07 5.01 -20.59
N HIS A 310 -6.66 4.13 -21.39
CA HIS A 310 -8.09 3.78 -21.31
C HIS A 310 -8.46 3.18 -19.95
N HIS A 311 -7.71 2.16 -19.49
CA HIS A 311 -7.97 1.53 -18.20
C HIS A 311 -7.73 2.47 -17.01
N LEU A 312 -6.75 3.37 -17.09
CA LEU A 312 -6.56 4.43 -16.10
C LEU A 312 -7.77 5.36 -16.03
N ALA A 313 -8.27 5.82 -17.18
CA ALA A 313 -9.47 6.65 -17.23
C ALA A 313 -10.69 5.91 -16.67
N LEU A 314 -10.87 4.63 -17.00
CA LEU A 314 -11.99 3.84 -16.49
C LEU A 314 -11.89 3.59 -14.98
N GLY A 315 -10.69 3.30 -14.48
CA GLY A 315 -10.44 3.17 -13.04
C GLY A 315 -10.73 4.46 -12.28
N ASN A 316 -10.29 5.61 -12.81
CA ASN A 316 -10.60 6.91 -12.24
C ASN A 316 -12.11 7.20 -12.24
N THR A 317 -12.84 6.80 -13.29
CA THR A 317 -14.31 6.93 -13.36
C THR A 317 -14.99 6.16 -12.25
N TYR A 318 -14.55 4.94 -11.94
CA TYR A 318 -15.07 4.20 -10.79
C TYR A 318 -14.83 4.97 -9.48
N LEU A 319 -13.61 5.45 -9.23
CA LEU A 319 -13.31 6.21 -8.00
C LEU A 319 -14.16 7.47 -7.86
N VAL A 320 -14.23 8.29 -8.91
CA VAL A 320 -15.00 9.55 -8.92
C VAL A 320 -16.48 9.26 -8.68
N LYS A 321 -17.04 8.24 -9.35
CA LYS A 321 -18.43 7.82 -9.15
C LYS A 321 -18.69 7.30 -7.74
N GLY A 322 -17.74 6.57 -7.16
CA GLY A 322 -17.85 6.11 -5.77
C GLY A 322 -17.88 7.26 -4.78
N VAL A 323 -17.04 8.28 -4.98
CA VAL A 323 -17.06 9.49 -4.15
C VAL A 323 -18.37 10.26 -4.35
N ASP A 324 -18.84 10.44 -5.58
CA ASP A 324 -20.12 11.10 -5.87
C ASP A 324 -21.30 10.38 -5.18
N GLU A 325 -21.43 9.07 -5.38
CA GLU A 325 -22.51 8.28 -4.80
C GLU A 325 -22.44 8.21 -3.26
N ALA A 326 -21.25 8.10 -2.69
CA ALA A 326 -21.07 8.04 -1.24
C ALA A 326 -21.16 9.41 -0.56
N SER A 327 -21.01 10.52 -1.29
CA SER A 327 -21.07 11.89 -0.75
C SER A 327 -22.48 12.48 -0.78
N LYS A 328 -23.39 11.98 -1.63
CA LYS A 328 -24.78 12.43 -1.70
C LYS A 328 -25.42 12.56 -0.31
N GLU A 329 -25.94 13.75 -0.03
CA GLU A 329 -26.66 14.08 1.21
C GLU A 329 -28.05 13.43 1.21
N ASN A 330 -28.09 12.11 1.35
CA ASN A 330 -29.29 11.41 1.77
C ASN A 330 -29.14 11.04 3.24
N ASN A 331 -30.02 11.60 4.08
CA ASN A 331 -30.10 11.32 5.51
C ASN A 331 -30.38 9.84 5.84
N GLU A 332 -30.69 9.02 4.83
CA GLU A 332 -30.95 7.60 4.96
C GLU A 332 -29.69 6.73 4.90
N ILE A 333 -28.59 7.23 4.31
CA ILE A 333 -27.38 6.43 4.07
C ILE A 333 -26.46 6.51 5.29
N ASN A 334 -26.34 5.41 6.02
CA ASN A 334 -25.46 5.33 7.19
C ASN A 334 -23.97 5.19 6.79
N LEU A 335 -23.06 5.31 7.75
CA LEU A 335 -21.61 5.22 7.52
C LEU A 335 -21.19 3.92 6.82
N ILE A 336 -21.79 2.77 7.19
CA ILE A 336 -21.46 1.47 6.59
C ILE A 336 -21.91 1.42 5.14
N ASP A 337 -23.07 1.98 4.81
CA ASP A 337 -23.57 2.03 3.45
C ASP A 337 -22.63 2.89 2.57
N ARG A 338 -22.18 4.06 3.07
CA ARG A 338 -21.20 4.90 2.38
C ARG A 338 -19.88 4.17 2.13
N LEU A 339 -19.36 3.49 3.15
CA LEU A 339 -18.15 2.67 3.02
C LEU A 339 -18.34 1.50 2.05
N THR A 340 -19.54 0.92 2.00
CA THR A 340 -19.87 -0.18 1.07
C THR A 340 -19.89 0.31 -0.37
N ILE A 341 -20.49 1.48 -0.63
CA ILE A 341 -20.47 2.13 -1.95
C ILE A 341 -19.03 2.40 -2.38
N LEU A 342 -18.23 3.04 -1.51
CA LEU A 342 -16.82 3.33 -1.79
C LEU A 342 -16.03 2.04 -2.10
N GLN A 343 -16.22 0.99 -1.30
CA GLN A 343 -15.55 -0.30 -1.51
C GLN A 343 -15.93 -0.93 -2.86
N GLN A 344 -17.21 -0.93 -3.22
CA GLN A 344 -17.68 -1.51 -4.47
C GLN A 344 -17.04 -0.82 -5.68
N HIS A 345 -16.98 0.51 -5.66
CA HIS A 345 -16.33 1.28 -6.72
C HIS A 345 -14.81 1.12 -6.71
N LEU A 346 -14.19 1.05 -5.53
CA LEU A 346 -12.76 0.77 -5.39
C LEU A 346 -12.39 -0.60 -5.98
N HIS A 347 -13.23 -1.63 -5.82
CA HIS A 347 -13.02 -2.94 -6.49
C HIS A 347 -13.10 -2.83 -8.01
N GLY A 348 -14.04 -2.02 -8.53
CA GLY A 348 -14.10 -1.70 -9.96
C GLY A 348 -12.83 -1.03 -10.45
N ALA A 349 -12.35 -0.01 -9.73
CA ALA A 349 -11.13 0.71 -10.06
C ALA A 349 -9.88 -0.18 -10.02
N LEU A 350 -9.71 -0.96 -8.94
CA LEU A 350 -8.59 -1.88 -8.77
C LEU A 350 -8.52 -2.93 -9.89
N LYS A 351 -9.67 -3.42 -10.38
CA LYS A 351 -9.69 -4.34 -11.51
C LYS A 351 -9.06 -3.69 -12.75
N GLU A 352 -9.45 -2.48 -13.09
CA GLU A 352 -8.94 -1.76 -14.26
C GLU A 352 -7.47 -1.36 -14.08
N TYR A 353 -7.08 -0.89 -12.89
CA TYR A 353 -5.69 -0.56 -12.60
C TYR A 353 -4.74 -1.76 -12.66
N ASN A 354 -5.18 -2.95 -12.24
CA ASN A 354 -4.38 -4.17 -12.36
C ASN A 354 -4.14 -4.55 -13.83
N ILE A 355 -5.12 -4.32 -14.71
CA ILE A 355 -4.94 -4.53 -16.16
C ILE A 355 -3.94 -3.51 -16.69
N ALA A 356 -4.10 -2.22 -16.36
CA ALA A 356 -3.15 -1.17 -16.74
C ALA A 356 -1.72 -1.47 -16.25
N LEU A 357 -1.56 -1.99 -15.03
CA LEU A 357 -0.27 -2.34 -14.46
C LEU A 357 0.39 -3.52 -15.19
N ALA A 358 -0.40 -4.50 -15.64
CA ALA A 358 0.10 -5.59 -16.46
C ALA A 358 0.56 -5.08 -17.83
N ASP A 359 -0.22 -4.21 -18.48
CA ASP A 359 0.07 -3.73 -19.83
C ASP A 359 1.21 -2.70 -19.86
N ILE A 360 1.31 -1.82 -18.87
CA ILE A 360 2.39 -0.82 -18.80
C ILE A 360 3.77 -1.46 -18.58
N SER A 361 3.80 -2.68 -18.02
CA SER A 361 5.05 -3.45 -17.90
C SER A 361 5.61 -3.90 -19.25
N ASN A 362 4.75 -4.02 -20.27
CA ASN A 362 5.13 -4.40 -21.64
C ASN A 362 5.63 -3.21 -22.48
N VAL A 363 5.44 -1.98 -22.01
CA VAL A 363 5.84 -0.76 -22.74
C VAL A 363 7.33 -0.54 -22.59
N GLU A 364 8.06 -0.61 -23.71
CA GLU A 364 9.49 -0.28 -23.72
C GLU A 364 9.70 1.21 -23.52
N VAL A 365 10.57 1.59 -22.58
CA VAL A 365 10.89 3.00 -22.27
C VAL A 365 11.46 3.73 -23.49
N THR A 366 12.22 3.01 -24.32
CA THR A 366 12.81 3.53 -25.57
C THR A 366 11.76 3.91 -26.63
N SER A 367 10.51 3.48 -26.47
CA SER A 367 9.40 3.84 -27.34
C SER A 367 8.80 5.23 -27.03
N VAL A 368 9.05 5.74 -25.82
CA VAL A 368 8.64 7.06 -25.34
C VAL A 368 9.70 8.11 -25.75
N PRO A 369 9.31 9.35 -26.12
CA PRO A 369 10.27 10.40 -26.44
C PRO A 369 11.28 10.61 -25.32
N VAL A 370 12.54 10.86 -25.67
CA VAL A 370 13.70 10.90 -24.74
C VAL A 370 13.45 11.87 -23.58
N GLU A 371 12.74 12.95 -23.84
CA GLU A 371 12.39 13.99 -22.88
C GLU A 371 11.46 13.48 -21.75
N TYR A 372 10.69 12.42 -22.00
CA TYR A 372 9.70 11.87 -21.06
C TYR A 372 10.08 10.50 -20.50
N GLN A 373 11.20 9.91 -20.92
CA GLN A 373 11.60 8.55 -20.50
C GLN A 373 11.75 8.42 -18.99
N GLN A 374 12.40 9.39 -18.34
CA GLN A 374 12.55 9.38 -16.88
C GLN A 374 11.19 9.51 -16.18
N SER A 375 10.36 10.47 -16.60
CA SER A 375 9.03 10.67 -16.01
C SER A 375 8.12 9.46 -16.22
N PHE A 376 8.29 8.72 -17.32
CA PHE A 376 7.55 7.48 -17.56
C PHE A 376 7.98 6.35 -16.62
N GLU A 377 9.27 6.22 -16.35
CA GLU A 377 9.76 5.25 -15.34
C GLU A 377 9.30 5.62 -13.93
N ASP A 378 9.39 6.91 -13.58
CA ASP A 378 8.88 7.41 -12.30
C ASP A 378 7.37 7.13 -12.18
N PHE A 379 6.61 7.36 -13.26
CA PHE A 379 5.19 7.05 -13.32
C PHE A 379 4.90 5.55 -13.10
N LYS A 380 5.65 4.64 -13.71
CA LYS A 380 5.46 3.19 -13.50
C LYS A 380 5.64 2.79 -12.04
N ILE A 381 6.65 3.35 -11.37
CA ILE A 381 6.92 3.09 -9.95
C ILE A 381 5.79 3.66 -9.08
N LEU A 382 5.43 4.93 -9.29
CA LEU A 382 4.39 5.60 -8.52
C LEU A 382 3.02 4.97 -8.72
N PHE A 383 2.70 4.57 -9.95
CA PHE A 383 1.45 3.91 -10.28
C PHE A 383 1.35 2.54 -9.60
N SER A 384 2.44 1.75 -9.57
CA SER A 384 2.46 0.50 -8.81
C SER A 384 2.21 0.73 -7.32
N GLY A 385 2.90 1.71 -6.72
CA GLY A 385 2.69 2.08 -5.32
C GLY A 385 1.26 2.54 -5.04
N PHE A 386 0.68 3.34 -5.94
CA PHE A 386 -0.71 3.78 -5.85
C PHE A 386 -1.70 2.60 -5.88
N VAL A 387 -1.48 1.60 -6.74
CA VAL A 387 -2.33 0.40 -6.78
C VAL A 387 -2.21 -0.42 -5.50
N ASP A 388 -1.01 -0.52 -4.93
CA ASP A 388 -0.79 -1.18 -3.64
C ASP A 388 -1.52 -0.42 -2.50
N ASP A 389 -1.41 0.91 -2.46
CA ASP A 389 -2.11 1.76 -1.49
C ASP A 389 -3.64 1.61 -1.61
N MET A 390 -4.17 1.50 -2.83
CA MET A 390 -5.61 1.28 -3.06
C MET A 390 -6.07 -0.10 -2.60
N ASN A 391 -5.23 -1.14 -2.72
CA ASN A 391 -5.52 -2.46 -2.13
C ASN A 391 -5.52 -2.40 -0.59
N ASP A 392 -4.61 -1.64 0.00
CA ASP A 392 -4.58 -1.44 1.45
C ASP A 392 -5.78 -0.62 1.94
N LEU A 393 -6.22 0.38 1.17
CA LEU A 393 -7.45 1.11 1.44
C LEU A 393 -8.69 0.18 1.45
N ASP A 394 -8.79 -0.77 0.52
CA ASP A 394 -9.87 -1.78 0.54
C ASP A 394 -9.88 -2.60 1.83
N ARG A 395 -8.69 -3.02 2.28
CA ARG A 395 -8.53 -3.78 3.53
C ARG A 395 -8.93 -2.94 4.75
N VAL A 396 -8.57 -1.66 4.75
CA VAL A 396 -8.94 -0.72 5.81
C VAL A 396 -10.45 -0.51 5.85
N ILE A 397 -11.09 -0.26 4.70
CA ILE A 397 -12.56 -0.10 4.61
C ILE A 397 -13.27 -1.35 5.16
N ARG A 398 -12.85 -2.54 4.72
CA ARG A 398 -13.36 -3.82 5.25
C ARG A 398 -13.15 -3.95 6.76
N GLY A 399 -11.97 -3.56 7.25
CA GLY A 399 -11.65 -3.58 8.68
C GLY A 399 -12.57 -2.67 9.49
N ILE A 400 -12.79 -1.44 9.03
CA ILE A 400 -13.70 -0.49 9.65
C ILE A 400 -15.13 -1.04 9.65
N GLN A 401 -15.61 -1.57 8.52
CA GLN A 401 -16.96 -2.16 8.44
C GLN A 401 -17.12 -3.30 9.43
N LEU A 402 -16.15 -4.20 9.55
CA LEU A 402 -16.19 -5.33 10.49
C LEU A 402 -16.17 -4.86 11.95
N ILE A 403 -15.31 -3.89 12.28
CA ILE A 403 -15.23 -3.32 13.63
C ILE A 403 -16.55 -2.65 13.98
N MET A 404 -17.14 -1.89 13.07
CA MET A 404 -18.35 -1.11 13.26
C MET A 404 -19.66 -1.92 13.12
N GLY A 405 -19.57 -3.25 13.04
CA GLY A 405 -20.74 -4.13 13.00
C GLY A 405 -21.52 -4.11 11.69
N GLY A 406 -20.82 -3.97 10.56
CA GLY A 406 -21.43 -4.02 9.22
C GLY A 406 -22.05 -5.40 8.88
N ASP A 407 -21.57 -6.47 9.52
CA ASP A 407 -22.09 -7.84 9.40
C ASP A 407 -23.06 -8.25 10.52
N GLY A 408 -23.34 -7.35 11.47
CA GLY A 408 -24.26 -7.59 12.58
C GLY A 408 -23.85 -6.89 13.88
N PHE A 409 -24.57 -7.20 14.95
CA PHE A 409 -24.23 -6.72 16.29
C PHE A 409 -22.83 -7.18 16.71
N LYS A 410 -22.01 -6.26 17.22
CA LYS A 410 -20.70 -6.53 17.82
C LYS A 410 -20.62 -5.92 19.21
N ARG A 411 -20.00 -6.66 20.13
CA ARG A 411 -19.68 -6.20 21.49
C ARG A 411 -18.17 -6.21 21.72
N TYR A 412 -17.61 -5.09 22.13
CA TYR A 412 -16.19 -4.95 22.44
C TYR A 412 -15.96 -4.72 23.92
N LEU A 413 -14.94 -5.38 24.45
CA LEU A 413 -14.38 -5.09 25.77
C LEU A 413 -13.18 -4.17 25.59
N ILE A 414 -13.29 -2.93 26.05
CA ILE A 414 -12.20 -1.95 26.02
C ILE A 414 -11.60 -1.84 27.42
N LEU A 415 -10.30 -2.07 27.55
CA LEU A 415 -9.58 -2.03 28.82
C LEU A 415 -8.72 -0.78 28.91
N PHE A 416 -8.79 -0.10 30.05
CA PHE A 416 -7.96 1.06 30.34
C PHE A 416 -6.80 0.65 31.26
N GLN A 417 -5.59 0.76 30.74
CA GLN A 417 -4.39 0.25 31.39
C GLN A 417 -3.61 1.40 32.05
N ASN A 418 -3.42 1.29 33.37
CA ASN A 418 -2.56 2.19 34.11
C ASN A 418 -1.09 1.77 33.93
N THR A 419 -0.34 2.55 33.14
CA THR A 419 1.08 2.29 32.86
C THR A 419 1.99 2.53 34.07
N PHE A 420 1.53 3.22 35.12
CA PHE A 420 2.28 3.39 36.37
C PHE A 420 2.36 2.10 37.20
N GLU A 421 1.44 1.17 36.97
CA GLU A 421 1.45 -0.15 37.58
C GLU A 421 1.67 -1.20 36.49
N LEU A 422 2.92 -1.36 36.07
CA LEU A 422 3.26 -2.15 34.89
C LEU A 422 2.74 -3.60 34.99
N ARG A 423 2.18 -4.06 33.88
CA ARG A 423 1.79 -5.45 33.61
C ARG A 423 2.21 -5.80 32.17
N PRO A 424 2.28 -7.10 31.81
CA PRO A 424 2.87 -7.55 30.55
C PRO A 424 2.31 -6.90 29.28
N THR A 425 1.03 -6.53 29.23
CA THR A 425 0.43 -5.87 28.05
C THR A 425 0.38 -4.34 28.09
N GLY A 426 1.01 -3.69 29.07
CA GLY A 426 1.09 -2.22 29.12
C GLY A 426 0.84 -1.63 30.51
N GLY A 427 0.03 -2.27 31.34
CA GLY A 427 -0.31 -1.73 32.65
C GLY A 427 -1.46 -2.46 33.34
N PHE A 428 -1.72 -2.07 34.58
CA PHE A 428 -2.81 -2.60 35.40
C PHE A 428 -4.18 -2.26 34.80
N VAL A 429 -5.07 -3.24 34.71
CA VAL A 429 -6.43 -3.04 34.19
C VAL A 429 -7.33 -2.55 35.33
N GLY A 430 -7.34 -1.23 35.52
CA GLY A 430 -8.13 -0.59 36.58
C GLY A 430 -9.60 -0.37 36.19
N SER A 431 -9.86 -0.07 34.92
CA SER A 431 -11.18 0.25 34.40
C SER A 431 -11.41 -0.44 33.06
N TYR A 432 -12.66 -0.60 32.68
CA TYR A 432 -13.05 -1.12 31.38
C TYR A 432 -14.33 -0.44 30.89
N ALA A 433 -14.56 -0.52 29.58
CA ALA A 433 -15.82 -0.18 28.95
C ALA A 433 -16.33 -1.37 28.14
N VAL A 434 -17.64 -1.50 28.04
CA VAL A 434 -18.32 -2.41 27.11
C VAL A 434 -18.99 -1.57 26.06
N VAL A 435 -18.62 -1.80 24.80
CA VAL A 435 -19.10 -1.01 23.67
C VAL A 435 -19.86 -1.89 22.70
N ASP A 436 -21.13 -1.55 22.47
CA ASP A 436 -21.98 -2.25 21.52
C ASP A 436 -22.14 -1.42 20.25
N VAL A 437 -21.88 -2.04 19.10
CA VAL A 437 -22.03 -1.41 17.79
C VAL A 437 -22.82 -2.29 16.83
N GLN A 438 -23.60 -1.66 15.97
CA GLN A 438 -24.33 -2.35 14.91
C GLN A 438 -24.55 -1.42 13.72
N SER A 439 -24.25 -1.90 12.52
CA SER A 439 -24.48 -1.16 11.27
C SER A 439 -23.92 0.26 11.30
N GLY A 440 -22.71 0.44 11.85
CA GLY A 440 -22.05 1.74 11.94
C GLY A 440 -22.50 2.61 13.10
N LYS A 441 -23.47 2.17 13.89
CA LYS A 441 -24.01 2.93 15.01
C LYS A 441 -23.49 2.38 16.32
N LEU A 442 -23.11 3.29 17.20
CA LEU A 442 -22.86 3.03 18.60
C LEU A 442 -24.22 2.87 19.31
N LEU A 443 -24.50 1.67 19.83
CA LEU A 443 -25.76 1.37 20.50
C LEU A 443 -25.68 1.60 22.01
N ASN A 444 -24.54 1.27 22.61
CA ASN A 444 -24.33 1.37 24.05
C ASN A 444 -22.84 1.54 24.37
N ILE A 445 -22.57 2.34 25.40
CA ILE A 445 -21.28 2.40 26.09
C ILE A 445 -21.58 2.26 27.57
N ASP A 446 -21.05 1.20 28.18
CA ASP A 446 -21.15 0.97 29.61
C ASP A 446 -19.76 1.05 30.24
N VAL A 447 -19.58 1.92 31.23
CA VAL A 447 -18.34 2.08 32.00
C VAL A 447 -18.65 1.90 33.48
N PRO A 448 -18.39 0.71 34.04
CA PRO A 448 -18.76 0.43 35.43
C PRO A 448 -17.98 1.27 36.43
N GLY A 449 -18.70 1.90 37.36
CA GLY A 449 -18.13 2.85 38.32
C GLY A 449 -17.14 2.24 39.34
N ALA A 450 -17.22 0.95 39.62
CA ALA A 450 -16.21 0.23 40.41
C ALA A 450 -14.99 -0.22 39.57
N GLY A 451 -15.07 -0.09 38.24
CA GLY A 451 -14.05 -0.56 37.29
C GLY A 451 -13.86 -2.07 37.35
N SER A 452 -12.62 -2.55 37.25
CA SER A 452 -12.33 -3.99 37.26
C SER A 452 -12.77 -4.73 38.53
N TYR A 453 -12.93 -4.02 39.66
CA TYR A 453 -13.43 -4.61 40.91
C TYR A 453 -14.91 -5.00 40.87
N ASP A 454 -15.65 -4.51 39.88
CA ASP A 454 -17.01 -4.94 39.59
C ASP A 454 -17.09 -6.44 39.20
N PHE A 455 -15.97 -7.12 39.00
CA PHE A 455 -15.91 -8.58 38.80
C PHE A 455 -15.75 -9.38 40.09
N GLN A 456 -15.41 -8.75 41.21
CA GLN A 456 -15.07 -9.47 42.44
C GLN A 456 -16.26 -10.30 42.92
N GLY A 457 -16.03 -11.60 43.12
CA GLY A 457 -17.06 -12.55 43.57
C GLY A 457 -18.11 -12.90 42.52
N GLN A 458 -18.01 -12.40 41.28
CA GLN A 458 -18.97 -12.68 40.21
C GLN A 458 -18.56 -13.87 39.32
N LEU A 459 -17.31 -14.33 39.42
CA LEU A 459 -16.84 -15.50 38.68
C LEU A 459 -17.60 -16.76 39.10
N ASP A 460 -18.19 -17.44 38.12
CA ASP A 460 -18.91 -18.69 38.31
C ASP A 460 -18.02 -19.93 38.37
N VAL A 461 -16.75 -19.77 38.01
CA VAL A 461 -15.74 -20.82 37.98
C VAL A 461 -14.46 -20.33 38.63
N TYR A 462 -13.81 -21.21 39.39
CA TYR A 462 -12.48 -20.95 39.90
C TYR A 462 -11.43 -21.16 38.80
N GLU A 463 -10.67 -20.12 38.50
CA GLU A 463 -9.48 -20.22 37.68
C GLU A 463 -8.23 -20.25 38.54
N LYS A 464 -7.39 -21.26 38.34
CA LYS A 464 -6.10 -21.35 39.01
C LYS A 464 -5.16 -20.24 38.50
N PRO A 465 -4.59 -19.39 39.38
CA PRO A 465 -3.63 -18.38 38.96
C PRO A 465 -2.36 -18.98 38.36
N PRO A 466 -1.65 -18.26 37.48
CA PRO A 466 -0.30 -18.62 37.08
C PRO A 466 0.60 -18.81 38.30
N VAL A 467 1.50 -19.79 38.25
CA VAL A 467 2.37 -20.14 39.40
C VAL A 467 3.07 -18.92 40.02
N PRO A 468 3.63 -17.97 39.26
CA PRO A 468 4.26 -16.81 39.87
C PRO A 468 3.26 -15.85 40.55
N LEU A 469 2.04 -15.72 40.01
CA LEU A 469 0.98 -14.91 40.63
C LEU A 469 0.55 -15.48 41.98
N GLN A 470 0.61 -16.80 42.17
CA GLN A 470 0.25 -17.48 43.43
C GLN A 470 1.14 -17.06 44.62
N LEU A 471 2.34 -16.51 44.36
CA LEU A 471 3.23 -16.01 45.41
C LEU A 471 2.70 -14.74 46.09
N ILE A 472 1.89 -13.97 45.36
CA ILE A 472 1.36 -12.67 45.83
C ILE A 472 -0.17 -12.69 45.98
N ASN A 473 -0.87 -13.49 45.17
CA ASN A 473 -2.32 -13.59 45.20
C ASN A 473 -2.79 -15.03 44.90
N LYS A 474 -3.59 -15.59 45.79
CA LYS A 474 -4.15 -16.94 45.64
C LYS A 474 -5.31 -17.00 44.62
N ARG A 475 -5.81 -15.84 44.18
CA ARG A 475 -6.88 -15.70 43.19
C ARG A 475 -6.35 -15.00 41.94
N TRP A 476 -6.86 -15.43 40.79
CA TRP A 476 -6.62 -14.76 39.54
C TRP A 476 -7.86 -13.97 39.21
N GLU A 477 -7.75 -12.66 39.29
CA GLU A 477 -8.86 -11.74 39.14
C GLU A 477 -8.77 -11.01 37.78
N PHE A 478 -9.88 -10.41 37.37
CA PHE A 478 -9.99 -9.77 36.05
C PHE A 478 -8.92 -8.69 35.80
N GLN A 479 -8.54 -7.92 36.82
CA GLN A 479 -7.53 -6.86 36.71
C GLN A 479 -6.12 -7.37 36.38
N ASP A 480 -5.83 -8.66 36.67
CA ASP A 480 -4.57 -9.32 36.36
C ASP A 480 -4.71 -10.31 35.19
N SER A 481 -5.83 -10.24 34.43
CA SER A 481 -6.09 -11.11 33.27
C SER A 481 -5.07 -10.92 32.14
N ASN A 482 -4.34 -9.79 32.14
CA ASN A 482 -3.31 -9.45 31.17
C ASN A 482 -1.91 -10.00 31.50
N TRP A 483 -1.89 -11.16 32.16
CA TRP A 483 -0.67 -11.80 32.66
C TRP A 483 0.30 -12.26 31.57
N PHE A 484 -0.17 -12.48 30.34
CA PHE A 484 0.70 -12.94 29.25
C PHE A 484 1.26 -11.74 28.47
N PRO A 485 2.58 -11.71 28.16
CA PRO A 485 3.14 -10.67 27.29
C PRO A 485 2.62 -10.78 25.85
N ASP A 486 2.14 -11.97 25.44
CA ASP A 486 1.40 -12.15 24.20
C ASP A 486 -0.01 -11.55 24.33
N PHE A 487 -0.24 -10.41 23.67
CA PHE A 487 -1.53 -9.72 23.73
C PHE A 487 -2.70 -10.61 23.27
N PRO A 488 -2.63 -11.38 22.17
CA PRO A 488 -3.72 -12.29 21.80
C PRO A 488 -4.07 -13.32 22.88
N ALA A 489 -3.10 -13.90 23.59
CA ALA A 489 -3.35 -14.80 24.72
C ALA A 489 -4.01 -14.07 25.90
N SER A 490 -3.52 -12.88 26.25
CA SER A 490 -4.11 -12.02 27.29
C SER A 490 -5.52 -11.58 26.93
N ALA A 491 -5.78 -11.16 25.69
CA ALA A 491 -7.10 -10.77 25.19
C ALA A 491 -8.12 -11.92 25.30
N LYS A 492 -7.72 -13.14 24.91
CA LYS A 492 -8.58 -14.33 25.11
C LYS A 492 -8.87 -14.57 26.59
N LYS A 493 -7.89 -14.36 27.47
CA LYS A 493 -8.07 -14.53 28.90
C LYS A 493 -8.97 -13.44 29.50
N MET A 494 -8.83 -12.19 29.07
CA MET A 494 -9.71 -11.07 29.44
C MET A 494 -11.16 -11.35 29.02
N ALA A 495 -11.38 -11.77 27.77
CA ALA A 495 -12.69 -12.16 27.28
C ALA A 495 -13.27 -13.34 28.07
N TRP A 496 -12.43 -14.32 28.44
CA TRP A 496 -12.85 -15.44 29.28
C TRP A 496 -13.31 -14.99 30.67
N PHE A 497 -12.56 -14.10 31.33
CA PHE A 497 -12.97 -13.56 32.63
C PHE A 497 -14.26 -12.75 32.51
N PHE A 498 -14.39 -11.97 31.44
CA PHE A 498 -15.60 -11.21 31.15
C PHE A 498 -16.83 -12.13 30.99
N GLU A 499 -16.70 -13.21 30.22
CA GLU A 499 -17.76 -14.20 30.03
C GLU A 499 -18.17 -14.89 31.34
N HIS A 500 -17.21 -15.29 32.17
CA HIS A 500 -17.48 -16.03 33.41
C HIS A 500 -17.96 -15.13 34.55
N GLY A 501 -17.60 -13.84 34.53
CA GLY A 501 -18.08 -12.86 35.49
C GLY A 501 -19.42 -12.21 35.13
N LYS A 502 -19.64 -11.89 33.84
CA LYS A 502 -20.84 -11.16 33.38
C LYS A 502 -21.85 -12.02 32.64
N LYS A 503 -21.52 -13.27 32.32
CA LYS A 503 -22.37 -14.20 31.55
C LYS A 503 -22.70 -13.71 30.14
N VAL A 504 -21.81 -12.88 29.58
CA VAL A 504 -21.92 -12.39 28.20
C VAL A 504 -20.57 -12.45 27.51
N THR A 505 -20.56 -12.77 26.22
CA THR A 505 -19.36 -12.83 25.38
C THR A 505 -19.08 -11.49 24.71
N VAL A 506 -17.83 -11.30 24.27
CA VAL A 506 -17.40 -10.17 23.44
C VAL A 506 -16.81 -10.68 22.12
N ASP A 507 -16.95 -9.90 21.05
CA ASP A 507 -16.40 -10.17 19.73
C ASP A 507 -14.94 -9.72 19.61
N GLY A 508 -14.51 -8.76 20.45
CA GLY A 508 -13.14 -8.29 20.47
C GLY A 508 -12.75 -7.66 21.80
N VAL A 509 -11.44 -7.61 22.04
CA VAL A 509 -10.84 -6.94 23.19
C VAL A 509 -9.87 -5.89 22.68
N VAL A 510 -10.05 -4.66 23.16
CA VAL A 510 -9.18 -3.52 22.88
C VAL A 510 -8.54 -3.11 24.19
N ALA A 511 -7.25 -2.80 24.18
CA ALA A 511 -6.58 -2.26 25.35
C ALA A 511 -5.97 -0.90 25.01
N ILE A 512 -6.23 0.08 25.86
CA ILE A 512 -5.83 1.46 25.69
C ILE A 512 -5.00 1.84 26.92
N ASN A 513 -3.77 2.26 26.70
CA ASN A 513 -2.93 2.80 27.76
C ASN A 513 -3.44 4.18 28.18
N SER A 514 -3.35 4.48 29.47
CA SER A 514 -3.76 5.77 30.04
C SER A 514 -3.16 6.97 29.30
N SER A 515 -1.89 6.91 28.89
CA SER A 515 -1.21 7.98 28.12
C SER A 515 -1.82 8.30 26.74
N VAL A 516 -2.76 7.48 26.25
CA VAL A 516 -3.50 7.79 25.01
C VAL A 516 -4.44 8.98 25.23
N LEU A 517 -5.01 9.12 26.43
CA LEU A 517 -5.90 10.23 26.76
C LEU A 517 -5.18 11.58 26.63
N GLU A 518 -3.99 11.69 27.22
CA GLU A 518 -3.16 12.91 27.16
C GLU A 518 -2.87 13.31 25.71
N ARG A 519 -2.47 12.35 24.87
CA ARG A 519 -2.24 12.59 23.43
C ARG A 519 -3.52 13.00 22.72
N LEU A 520 -4.65 12.39 23.05
CA LEU A 520 -5.93 12.74 22.44
C LEU A 520 -6.31 14.20 22.76
N LEU A 521 -6.09 14.64 24.00
CA LEU A 521 -6.32 16.02 24.44
C LEU A 521 -5.41 17.04 23.73
N THR A 522 -4.23 16.65 23.24
CA THR A 522 -3.43 17.54 22.37
C THR A 522 -4.11 17.86 21.04
N VAL A 523 -4.99 16.98 20.57
CA VAL A 523 -5.72 17.12 19.30
C VAL A 523 -7.09 17.76 19.54
N ILE A 524 -7.83 17.26 20.53
CA ILE A 524 -9.22 17.71 20.80
C ILE A 524 -9.31 18.96 21.69
N GLY A 525 -8.19 19.38 22.27
CA GLY A 525 -8.15 20.44 23.27
C GLY A 525 -8.53 19.95 24.68
N PRO A 526 -8.43 20.83 25.68
CA PRO A 526 -8.76 20.49 27.06
C PRO A 526 -10.27 20.23 27.24
N LEU A 527 -10.62 19.35 28.18
CA LEU A 527 -12.00 19.04 28.52
C LEU A 527 -12.33 19.58 29.92
N GLN A 528 -13.36 20.43 29.98
CA GLN A 528 -13.94 20.87 31.25
C GLN A 528 -15.09 19.93 31.62
N ASN A 529 -14.99 19.27 32.78
CA ASN A 529 -16.06 18.46 33.33
C ASN A 529 -16.74 19.21 34.48
N ASP A 530 -17.93 19.76 34.20
CA ASP A 530 -18.67 20.59 35.15
C ASP A 530 -19.27 19.76 36.30
N ASP A 531 -19.66 18.50 36.05
CA ASP A 531 -20.27 17.62 37.06
C ASP A 531 -19.29 17.30 38.20
N TYR A 532 -18.00 17.19 37.87
CA TYR A 532 -16.93 16.90 38.83
C TYR A 532 -16.05 18.12 39.14
N ASN A 533 -16.31 19.27 38.49
CA ASN A 533 -15.48 20.48 38.57
C ASN A 533 -13.98 20.20 38.31
N VAL A 534 -13.69 19.37 37.30
CA VAL A 534 -12.32 18.99 36.91
C VAL A 534 -12.02 19.50 35.51
N LEU A 535 -10.87 20.16 35.35
CA LEU A 535 -10.30 20.51 34.06
C LEU A 535 -9.23 19.48 33.68
N LEU A 536 -9.41 18.83 32.53
CA LEU A 536 -8.48 17.85 31.99
C LEU A 536 -7.68 18.46 30.85
N GLN A 537 -6.40 18.75 31.09
CA GLN A 537 -5.46 19.20 30.07
C GLN A 537 -4.57 18.05 29.63
N SER A 538 -3.94 18.19 28.47
CA SER A 538 -3.09 17.13 27.93
C SER A 538 -1.91 16.77 28.83
N GLU A 539 -1.45 17.73 29.65
CA GLU A 539 -0.28 17.64 30.51
C GLU A 539 -0.58 16.98 31.86
N ASP A 540 -1.83 17.06 32.34
CA ASP A 540 -2.20 16.66 33.71
C ASP A 540 -3.47 15.81 33.82
N ALA A 541 -4.13 15.48 32.70
CA ALA A 541 -5.41 14.76 32.72
C ALA A 541 -5.36 13.46 33.54
N LEU A 542 -4.30 12.66 33.40
CA LEU A 542 -4.19 11.42 34.18
C LEU A 542 -4.03 11.69 35.68
N GLN A 543 -3.24 12.69 36.04
CA GLN A 543 -3.03 13.07 37.43
C GLN A 543 -4.33 13.60 38.06
N GLN A 544 -5.09 14.42 37.33
CA GLN A 544 -6.37 14.96 37.80
C GLN A 544 -7.41 13.84 37.96
N LEU A 545 -7.52 12.95 36.98
CA LEU A 545 -8.43 11.80 37.08
C LEU A 545 -8.05 10.86 38.23
N GLU A 546 -6.76 10.57 38.40
CA GLU A 546 -6.30 9.74 39.52
C GLU A 546 -6.59 10.41 40.87
N LYS A 547 -6.38 11.73 40.97
CA LYS A 547 -6.70 12.51 42.17
C LYS A 547 -8.19 12.41 42.49
N GLU A 548 -9.05 12.65 41.51
CA GLU A 548 -10.51 12.61 41.66
C GLU A 548 -11.00 11.22 42.09
N VAL A 549 -10.52 10.17 41.41
CA VAL A 549 -10.83 8.77 41.74
C VAL A 549 -10.37 8.41 43.17
N ARG A 550 -9.26 8.97 43.64
CA ARG A 550 -8.73 8.73 44.99
C ARG A 550 -9.38 9.56 46.09
N SER A 551 -9.86 10.77 45.78
CA SER A 551 -10.56 11.62 46.74
C SER A 551 -12.03 11.26 46.92
N TYR A 552 -12.54 10.30 46.14
CA TYR A 552 -13.89 9.79 46.26
C TYR A 552 -14.17 9.25 47.68
N ASP A 553 -15.21 9.80 48.33
CA ASP A 553 -15.52 9.59 49.74
C ASP A 553 -16.85 8.86 50.00
N ASN A 554 -17.68 8.67 48.97
CA ASN A 554 -18.95 7.96 49.10
C ASN A 554 -18.77 6.43 49.14
N LEU A 555 -18.53 5.92 50.35
CA LEU A 555 -18.35 4.49 50.61
C LEU A 555 -19.61 3.64 50.40
N GLU A 556 -20.82 4.24 50.37
CA GLU A 556 -22.07 3.51 50.18
C GLU A 556 -22.27 3.10 48.71
N GLU A 557 -21.97 4.00 47.76
CA GLU A 557 -22.06 3.72 46.33
C GLU A 557 -20.81 3.00 45.79
N ASN A 558 -19.62 3.34 46.32
CA ASN A 558 -18.33 2.76 45.92
C ASN A 558 -18.10 2.76 44.38
N THR A 559 -18.42 3.88 43.72
CA THR A 559 -18.21 4.07 42.28
C THR A 559 -17.20 5.18 41.94
N PRO A 560 -15.94 5.09 42.42
CA PRO A 560 -14.96 6.16 42.26
C PRO A 560 -14.58 6.44 40.79
N LYS A 561 -14.88 5.52 39.86
CA LYS A 561 -14.53 5.65 38.43
C LYS A 561 -15.69 6.14 37.56
N LYS A 562 -16.82 6.56 38.15
CA LYS A 562 -17.97 7.07 37.40
C LYS A 562 -17.62 8.30 36.56
N ILE A 563 -16.65 9.12 36.97
CA ILE A 563 -16.11 10.23 36.17
C ILE A 563 -15.64 9.79 34.78
N LEU A 564 -15.11 8.55 34.65
CA LEU A 564 -14.59 8.06 33.36
C LEU A 564 -15.69 7.92 32.30
N SER A 565 -16.94 7.65 32.68
CA SER A 565 -18.05 7.60 31.71
C SER A 565 -18.34 9.00 31.16
N SER A 566 -18.44 10.00 32.05
CA SER A 566 -18.69 11.39 31.67
C SER A 566 -17.57 11.94 30.78
N VAL A 567 -16.30 11.68 31.12
CA VAL A 567 -15.15 12.07 30.29
C VAL A 567 -15.17 11.39 28.92
N LEU A 568 -15.53 10.11 28.86
CA LEU A 568 -15.64 9.39 27.59
C LEU A 568 -16.74 9.97 26.69
N GLU A 569 -17.89 10.33 27.26
CA GLU A 569 -18.97 11.01 26.54
C GLU A 569 -18.51 12.38 25.99
N GLN A 570 -17.78 13.17 26.79
CA GLN A 570 -17.22 14.44 26.36
C GLN A 570 -16.23 14.27 25.20
N ILE A 571 -15.35 13.26 25.25
CA ILE A 571 -14.44 12.93 24.15
C ILE A 571 -15.21 12.64 22.87
N PHE A 572 -16.26 11.79 22.93
CA PHE A 572 -17.07 11.48 21.76
C PHE A 572 -17.79 12.71 21.20
N ALA A 573 -18.33 13.57 22.06
CA ALA A 573 -18.98 14.81 21.65
C ALA A 573 -17.99 15.78 20.99
N SER A 574 -16.75 15.88 21.49
CA SER A 574 -15.70 16.70 20.89
C SER A 574 -15.26 16.16 19.52
N LEU A 575 -15.07 14.84 19.40
CA LEU A 575 -14.70 14.19 18.13
C LEU A 575 -15.78 14.39 17.05
N GLN A 576 -17.07 14.34 17.40
CA GLN A 576 -18.16 14.58 16.46
C GLN A 576 -18.21 16.02 15.92
N LYS A 577 -17.66 16.98 16.66
CA LYS A 577 -17.61 18.39 16.28
C LYS A 577 -16.37 18.75 15.46
N MET A 578 -15.43 17.83 15.30
CA MET A 578 -14.23 18.10 14.52
C MET A 578 -14.54 18.18 13.03
N SER A 579 -14.13 19.30 12.43
CA SER A 579 -13.99 19.42 10.98
C SER A 579 -12.76 18.62 10.53
N PRO A 580 -12.81 17.93 9.38
CA PRO A 580 -11.64 17.33 8.74
C PRO A 580 -10.75 18.41 8.09
N ASP A 581 -10.33 19.40 8.88
CA ASP A 581 -9.43 20.50 8.45
C ASP A 581 -7.99 20.02 8.20
#